data_AF-A0A4Y6I5U4-F1
#
_entry.id   AF-A0A4Y6I5U4-F1
#
_cell.length_a   1.000
_cell.length_b   1.000
_cell.length_c   1.000
_cell.angle_alpha   90.00
_cell.angle_beta   90.00
_cell.angle_gamma   90.00
#
_symmetry.space_group_name_H-M   'P 1'
#
loop_
_entity.id
_entity.type
_entity.pdbx_description
1 polymer ?
#
loop_
_entity_poly.entity_id
_entity_poly.type
_entity_poly.pdbx_seq_one_letter_code
_entity_poly.pdbx_strand_id
1 'polypeptide(L)'
;MTDKSNKWIKIYFQVVEKLLKYHNMRQPLPFDKLKIVNYYKNYKLNETYGWKYQRHHIEEIYISGAILQTYKEAYAKGLSIIVTQEQHCLLHYLIVLAQTTIPNNGMLVQVDIATWDKFVKQQCEIFEVEYVPNWHDYLKSGLEF
;
A
#
# COMPACT_ATOMS: atom_id res chain seq x y z
N MET A 1 -0.02 -20.63 5.99
CA MET A 1 0.85 -19.44 5.84
C MET A 1 2.27 -19.86 6.20
N THR A 2 3.25 -19.53 5.36
CA THR A 2 4.67 -19.84 5.62
C THR A 2 5.27 -18.81 6.59
N ASP A 3 6.41 -19.13 7.21
CA ASP A 3 7.13 -18.19 8.09
C ASP A 3 7.50 -16.87 7.40
N LYS A 4 7.73 -16.89 6.08
CA LYS A 4 8.03 -15.70 5.28
C LYS A 4 6.83 -14.76 5.14
N SER A 5 5.62 -15.28 4.90
CA SER A 5 4.41 -14.45 4.86
C SER A 5 4.18 -13.76 6.21
N ASN A 6 4.39 -14.49 7.32
CA ASN A 6 4.23 -13.94 8.67
C ASN A 6 5.21 -12.78 8.94
N LYS A 7 6.46 -12.84 8.44
CA LYS A 7 7.45 -11.75 8.57
C LYS A 7 6.93 -10.46 7.92
N TRP A 8 6.54 -10.50 6.65
CA TRP A 8 6.18 -9.30 5.91
C TRP A 8 4.86 -8.67 6.37
N ILE A 9 3.89 -9.49 6.79
CA ILE A 9 2.66 -9.01 7.42
C ILE A 9 2.99 -8.23 8.70
N LYS A 10 3.89 -8.76 9.55
CA LYS A 10 4.31 -8.05 10.77
C LYS A 10 4.97 -6.71 10.44
N ILE A 11 5.89 -6.70 9.48
CA ILE A 11 6.56 -5.46 9.03
C ILE A 11 5.54 -4.46 8.47
N TYR A 12 4.56 -4.93 7.69
CA TYR A 12 3.48 -4.10 7.15
C TYR A 12 2.74 -3.35 8.27
N PHE A 13 2.30 -4.03 9.33
CA PHE A 13 1.62 -3.37 10.43
C PHE A 13 2.53 -2.43 11.24
N GLN A 14 3.81 -2.74 11.37
CA GLN A 14 4.78 -1.81 11.99
C GLN A 14 4.95 -0.53 11.15
N VAL A 15 4.97 -0.64 9.82
CA VAL A 15 5.01 0.52 8.91
C VAL A 15 3.72 1.32 9.00
N VAL A 16 2.55 0.66 9.06
CA VAL A 16 1.26 1.34 9.27
C VAL A 16 1.26 2.15 10.56
N GLU A 17 1.79 1.62 11.67
CA GLU A 17 1.92 2.36 12.93
C GLU A 17 2.85 3.57 12.78
N LYS A 18 3.99 3.43 12.09
CA LYS A 18 4.91 4.55 11.80
C LYS A 18 4.21 5.61 10.93
N LEU A 19 3.43 5.21 9.93
CA LEU A 19 2.68 6.12 9.05
C LEU A 19 1.58 6.88 9.79
N LEU A 20 0.84 6.22 10.68
CA LEU A 20 -0.15 6.88 11.54
C LEU A 20 0.49 8.03 12.32
N LYS A 21 1.66 7.79 12.93
CA LYS A 21 2.44 8.83 13.62
C LYS A 21 2.91 9.93 12.66
N TYR A 22 3.44 9.55 11.49
CA TYR A 22 3.93 10.50 10.47
C TYR A 22 2.82 11.46 10.01
N HIS A 23 1.60 10.96 9.83
CA HIS A 23 0.44 11.74 9.40
C HIS A 23 -0.36 12.38 10.54
N ASN A 24 0.14 12.30 11.78
CA ASN A 24 -0.56 12.74 12.99
C ASN A 24 -2.00 12.16 13.11
N MET A 25 -2.17 10.91 12.66
CA MET A 25 -3.40 10.15 12.77
C MET A 25 -3.32 9.24 14.01
N ARG A 26 -4.33 9.30 14.87
CA ARG A 26 -4.37 8.45 16.08
C ARG A 26 -4.65 6.99 15.77
N GLN A 27 -5.47 6.73 14.75
CA GLN A 27 -5.92 5.41 14.34
C GLN A 27 -6.39 5.43 12.88
N PRO A 28 -6.46 4.26 12.22
CA PRO A 28 -7.12 4.14 10.92
C PRO A 28 -8.60 4.52 11.01
N LEU A 29 -9.17 5.00 9.91
CA LEU A 29 -10.59 5.36 9.83
C LEU A 29 -11.26 4.60 8.69
N PRO A 30 -12.58 4.34 8.75
CA PRO A 30 -13.33 3.85 7.61
C PRO A 30 -13.11 4.70 6.37
N PHE A 31 -12.93 4.08 5.21
CA PHE A 31 -12.57 4.74 3.95
C PHE A 31 -13.55 5.87 3.56
N ASP A 32 -14.85 5.64 3.76
CA ASP A 32 -15.90 6.62 3.47
C ASP A 32 -15.82 7.87 4.35
N LYS A 33 -15.41 7.71 5.61
CA LYS A 33 -15.18 8.78 6.59
C LYS A 33 -13.83 9.45 6.46
N LEU A 34 -12.84 8.76 5.89
CA LEU A 34 -11.50 9.30 5.68
C LEU A 34 -11.50 10.23 4.46
N LYS A 35 -11.60 11.53 4.68
CA LYS A 35 -11.54 12.55 3.61
C LYS A 35 -10.18 13.25 3.64
N ILE A 36 -9.41 13.14 2.56
CA ILE A 36 -8.04 13.70 2.47
C ILE A 36 -8.02 15.22 2.73
N VAL A 37 -9.03 15.95 2.24
CA VAL A 37 -9.14 17.41 2.39
C VAL A 37 -9.15 17.87 3.85
N ASN A 38 -9.55 17.00 4.79
CA ASN A 38 -9.55 17.32 6.22
C ASN A 38 -8.14 17.29 6.85
N TYR A 39 -7.14 16.79 6.12
CA TYR A 39 -5.77 16.60 6.62
C TYR A 39 -4.74 17.31 5.75
N TYR A 40 -4.95 17.33 4.42
CA TYR A 40 -3.98 17.85 3.46
C TYR A 40 -4.66 18.56 2.29
N LYS A 41 -3.99 19.60 1.78
CA LYS A 41 -4.26 20.11 0.43
C LYS A 41 -3.63 19.14 -0.58
N ASN A 42 -4.47 18.41 -1.30
CA ASN A 42 -4.02 17.41 -2.26
C ASN A 42 -3.78 18.01 -3.65
N TYR A 43 -2.85 17.42 -4.41
CA TYR A 43 -2.50 17.85 -5.76
C TYR A 43 -2.09 16.63 -6.59
N LYS A 44 -2.28 16.71 -7.91
CA LYS A 44 -1.80 15.67 -8.82
C LYS A 44 -0.29 15.79 -9.00
N LEU A 45 0.43 14.68 -8.94
CA LEU A 45 1.87 14.62 -9.20
C LEU A 45 2.15 14.76 -10.69
N ASN A 46 1.39 14.04 -11.51
CA ASN A 46 1.19 14.26 -12.95
C ASN A 46 -0.01 13.41 -13.42
N GLU A 47 -0.24 13.30 -14.73
CA GLU A 47 -1.35 12.51 -15.27
C GLU A 47 -1.19 11.00 -15.02
N THR A 48 0.04 10.51 -14.89
CA THR A 48 0.37 9.09 -14.70
C THR A 48 0.31 8.66 -13.23
N TYR A 49 0.99 9.39 -12.34
CA TYR A 49 1.19 9.06 -10.92
C TYR A 49 0.04 9.48 -10.00
N GLY A 50 -1.08 9.93 -10.56
CA GLY A 50 -2.27 10.28 -9.78
C GLY A 50 -2.04 11.39 -8.75
N TRP A 51 -2.69 11.24 -7.58
CA TRP A 51 -2.68 12.23 -6.50
C TRP A 51 -1.55 12.01 -5.51
N LYS A 52 -0.93 13.09 -5.01
CA LYS A 52 0.14 13.03 -4.01
C LYS A 52 -0.28 12.29 -2.77
N TYR A 53 -1.45 12.62 -2.21
CA TYR A 53 -2.03 11.93 -1.07
C TYR A 53 -3.13 10.99 -1.53
N GLN A 54 -3.15 9.80 -0.95
CA GLN A 54 -4.09 8.73 -1.25
C GLN A 54 -4.62 8.10 0.02
N ARG A 55 -5.65 7.26 -0.14
CA ARG A 55 -6.18 6.41 0.92
C ARG A 55 -5.79 4.99 0.59
N HIS A 56 -5.19 4.29 1.55
CA HIS A 56 -4.83 2.90 1.42
C HIS A 56 -5.66 2.07 2.40
N HIS A 57 -6.27 0.99 1.91
CA HIS A 57 -6.97 0.02 2.73
C HIS A 57 -5.98 -0.92 3.42
N ILE A 58 -6.05 -1.00 4.74
CA ILE A 58 -5.13 -1.84 5.52
C ILE A 58 -5.35 -3.32 5.23
N GLU A 59 -6.60 -3.70 4.92
CA GLU A 59 -6.98 -5.06 4.62
C GLU A 59 -6.36 -5.59 3.32
N GLU A 60 -5.80 -4.72 2.47
CA GLU A 60 -5.21 -5.13 1.19
C GLU A 60 -4.01 -6.09 1.34
N ILE A 61 -3.44 -6.19 2.54
CA ILE A 61 -2.45 -7.23 2.89
C ILE A 61 -3.05 -8.65 2.92
N TYR A 62 -4.38 -8.82 2.89
CA TYR A 62 -5.04 -10.12 2.89
C TYR A 62 -6.00 -10.32 1.71
N ILE A 63 -6.38 -9.24 1.01
CA ILE A 63 -7.31 -9.29 -0.12
C ILE A 63 -6.89 -8.29 -1.18
N SER A 64 -7.03 -8.63 -2.46
CA SER A 64 -6.70 -7.72 -3.54
C SER A 64 -7.60 -6.49 -3.48
N GLY A 65 -7.04 -5.28 -3.67
CA GLY A 65 -7.82 -4.05 -3.73
C GLY A 65 -8.90 -4.09 -4.83
N ALA A 66 -8.61 -4.76 -5.95
CA ALA A 66 -9.60 -4.97 -7.02
C ALA A 66 -10.78 -5.83 -6.57
N ILE A 67 -10.52 -6.88 -5.78
CA ILE A 67 -11.57 -7.72 -5.20
C ILE A 67 -12.34 -6.93 -4.15
N LEU A 68 -11.67 -6.21 -3.26
CA LEU A 68 -12.31 -5.41 -2.21
C LEU A 68 -13.29 -4.39 -2.81
N GLN A 69 -12.92 -3.73 -3.90
CA GLN A 69 -13.79 -2.77 -4.61
C GLN A 69 -15.09 -3.38 -5.14
N THR A 70 -15.14 -4.69 -5.43
CA THR A 70 -16.39 -5.35 -5.84
C THR A 70 -17.41 -5.41 -4.69
N TYR A 71 -16.95 -5.41 -3.44
CA TYR A 71 -17.78 -5.42 -2.24
C TYR A 71 -17.96 -4.00 -1.69
N LYS A 72 -18.80 -3.20 -2.36
CA LYS A 72 -18.96 -1.75 -2.08
C LYS A 72 -19.11 -1.38 -0.60
N GLU A 73 -19.88 -2.14 0.16
CA GLU A 73 -20.09 -1.85 1.59
C GLU A 73 -18.84 -2.15 2.43
N ALA A 74 -18.18 -3.28 2.18
CA ALA A 74 -16.93 -3.64 2.84
C ALA A 74 -15.82 -2.65 2.47
N TYR A 75 -15.74 -2.25 1.20
CA TYR A 75 -14.83 -1.21 0.73
C TYR A 75 -15.10 0.13 1.43
N ALA A 76 -16.35 0.58 1.54
CA ALA A 76 -16.67 1.85 2.20
C ALA A 76 -16.30 1.85 3.70
N LYS A 77 -16.50 0.72 4.39
CA LYS A 77 -16.32 0.61 5.85
C LYS A 77 -14.93 0.12 6.26
N GLY A 78 -14.13 -0.40 5.34
CA GLY A 78 -12.78 -0.91 5.59
C GLY A 78 -11.85 0.16 6.16
N LEU A 79 -10.97 -0.25 7.07
CA LEU A 79 -10.03 0.63 7.74
C LEU A 79 -8.96 1.11 6.76
N SER A 80 -8.78 2.41 6.72
CA SER A 80 -7.85 3.06 5.81
C SER A 80 -6.99 4.09 6.51
N ILE A 81 -5.84 4.37 5.90
CA ILE A 81 -4.93 5.44 6.29
C ILE A 81 -4.67 6.37 5.11
N ILE A 82 -4.30 7.62 5.41
CA ILE A 82 -3.77 8.53 4.41
C ILE A 82 -2.29 8.29 4.27
N VAL A 83 -1.82 8.22 3.03
CA VAL A 83 -0.42 8.02 2.66
C VAL A 83 -0.08 8.88 1.47
N THR A 84 1.21 9.18 1.27
CA THR A 84 1.70 9.74 0.01
C THR A 84 1.81 8.65 -1.07
N GLN A 85 1.94 9.02 -2.35
CA GLN A 85 2.20 8.08 -3.46
C GLN A 85 3.38 7.14 -3.15
N GLU A 86 4.48 7.67 -2.62
CA GLU A 86 5.69 6.91 -2.33
C GLU A 86 5.47 5.94 -1.17
N GLN A 87 4.77 6.36 -0.12
CA GLN A 87 4.39 5.50 0.99
C GLN A 87 3.38 4.43 0.56
N HIS A 88 2.47 4.77 -0.36
CA HIS A 88 1.55 3.80 -0.96
C HIS A 88 2.33 2.73 -1.72
N CYS A 89 3.35 3.13 -2.49
CA CYS A 89 4.29 2.22 -3.14
C CYS A 89 5.01 1.30 -2.13
N LEU A 90 5.44 1.82 -0.98
CA LEU A 90 6.03 0.99 0.09
C LEU A 90 5.03 -0.05 0.63
N LEU A 91 3.80 0.36 0.91
CA LEU A 91 2.77 -0.56 1.44
C LEU A 91 2.47 -1.68 0.44
N HIS A 92 2.30 -1.35 -0.84
CA HIS A 92 2.10 -2.38 -1.86
C HIS A 92 3.33 -3.27 -2.10
N TYR A 93 4.54 -2.74 -1.95
CA TYR A 93 5.76 -3.57 -1.98
C TYR A 93 5.72 -4.64 -0.87
N LEU A 94 5.30 -4.28 0.34
CA LEU A 94 5.15 -5.23 1.44
C LEU A 94 4.02 -6.25 1.18
N ILE A 95 2.93 -5.84 0.54
CA ILE A 95 1.86 -6.75 0.10
C ILE A 95 2.40 -7.77 -0.91
N VAL A 96 3.18 -7.32 -1.90
CA VAL A 96 3.81 -8.21 -2.89
C VAL A 96 4.73 -9.22 -2.22
N LEU A 97 5.54 -8.79 -1.24
CA LEU A 97 6.43 -9.69 -0.50
C LEU A 97 5.70 -10.66 0.44
N ALA A 98 4.52 -10.28 0.96
CA ALA A 98 3.73 -11.15 1.81
C ALA A 98 3.13 -12.34 1.06
N GLN A 99 2.86 -12.19 -0.25
CA GLN A 99 2.27 -13.20 -1.13
C GLN A 99 0.97 -13.82 -0.57
N THR A 100 0.20 -13.02 0.14
CA THR A 100 -1.06 -13.40 0.81
C THR A 100 -2.28 -13.15 -0.07
N THR A 101 -2.14 -12.38 -1.14
CA THR A 101 -3.20 -12.05 -2.09
C THR A 101 -2.63 -11.92 -3.51
N ILE A 102 -3.51 -12.00 -4.51
CA ILE A 102 -3.17 -11.79 -5.92
C ILE A 102 -2.59 -10.38 -6.10
N PRO A 103 -1.52 -10.23 -6.88
CA PRO A 103 -0.82 -8.97 -7.07
C PRO A 103 -1.75 -7.84 -7.55
N ASN A 104 -1.53 -6.68 -6.93
CA ASN A 104 -2.40 -5.51 -7.02
C ASN A 104 -2.04 -4.71 -8.29
N ASN A 105 -2.54 -5.14 -9.45
CA ASN A 105 -2.37 -4.46 -10.74
C ASN A 105 -2.73 -2.96 -10.69
N GLY A 106 -3.55 -2.53 -9.72
CA GLY A 106 -3.90 -1.13 -9.51
C GLY A 106 -2.72 -0.19 -9.25
N MET A 107 -1.59 -0.69 -8.70
CA MET A 107 -0.37 0.12 -8.58
C MET A 107 0.34 0.31 -9.92
N LEU A 108 0.35 -0.71 -10.77
CA LEU A 108 0.99 -0.64 -12.10
C LEU A 108 0.25 0.29 -13.07
N VAL A 109 -1.01 0.61 -12.79
CA VAL A 109 -1.77 1.64 -13.50
C VAL A 109 -1.29 3.06 -13.13
N GLN A 110 -0.71 3.24 -11.94
CA GLN A 110 -0.28 4.54 -11.44
C GLN A 110 1.21 4.79 -11.65
N VAL A 111 2.05 3.76 -11.55
CA VAL A 111 3.50 3.92 -11.55
C VAL A 111 4.17 2.74 -12.26
N ASP A 112 5.16 3.03 -13.10
CA ASP A 112 5.98 1.98 -13.73
C ASP A 112 6.90 1.31 -12.70
N ILE A 113 7.38 0.09 -13.00
CA ILE A 113 8.20 -0.71 -12.08
C ILE A 113 9.49 0.02 -11.67
N ALA A 114 10.15 0.76 -12.58
CA ALA A 114 11.40 1.43 -12.27
C ALA A 114 11.19 2.59 -11.28
N THR A 115 10.13 3.36 -11.49
CA THR A 115 9.72 4.44 -10.58
C THR A 115 9.23 3.89 -9.23
N TRP A 116 8.45 2.81 -9.25
CA TRP A 116 8.02 2.13 -8.02
C TRP A 116 9.23 1.64 -7.22
N ASP A 117 10.18 0.96 -7.86
CA ASP A 117 11.41 0.46 -7.23
C ASP A 117 12.23 1.59 -6.60
N LYS A 118 12.35 2.73 -7.30
CA LYS A 118 13.02 3.93 -6.76
C LYS A 118 12.35 4.43 -5.49
N PHE A 119 11.02 4.54 -5.47
CA PHE A 119 10.29 4.96 -4.27
C PHE A 119 10.46 3.95 -3.14
N VAL A 120 10.38 2.65 -3.44
CA VAL A 120 10.55 1.60 -2.44
C VAL A 120 11.94 1.69 -1.79
N LYS A 121 13.01 1.85 -2.57
CA LYS A 121 14.37 2.02 -2.00
C LYS A 121 14.45 3.17 -0.99
N GLN A 122 13.92 4.33 -1.37
CA GLN A 122 13.90 5.52 -0.50
C GLN A 122 13.06 5.31 0.75
N GLN A 123 11.87 4.73 0.59
CA GLN A 123 10.96 4.51 1.72
C GLN A 123 11.44 3.38 2.64
N CYS A 124 12.10 2.35 2.11
CA CYS A 124 12.75 1.33 2.91
C CYS A 124 13.82 1.93 3.83
N GLU A 125 14.62 2.87 3.35
CA GLU A 125 15.57 3.61 4.18
C GLU A 125 14.86 4.43 5.27
N ILE A 126 13.85 5.22 4.90
CA ILE A 126 13.10 6.08 5.84
C ILE A 126 12.39 5.28 6.94
N PHE A 127 11.80 4.14 6.59
CA PHE A 127 11.01 3.32 7.50
C PHE A 127 11.80 2.18 8.14
N GLU A 128 13.11 2.09 7.87
CA GLU A 128 14.02 1.04 8.36
C GLU A 128 13.52 -0.37 7.99
N VAL A 129 13.06 -0.52 6.75
CA VAL A 129 12.58 -1.78 6.18
C VAL A 129 13.65 -2.36 5.27
N GLU A 130 13.87 -3.66 5.35
CA GLU A 130 14.76 -4.37 4.44
C GLU A 130 14.28 -4.25 2.98
N TYR A 131 15.16 -3.75 2.10
CA TYR A 131 14.93 -3.76 0.67
C TYR A 131 15.29 -5.13 0.08
N VAL A 132 14.36 -5.73 -0.66
CA VAL A 132 14.51 -7.00 -1.37
C VAL A 132 14.69 -6.70 -2.86
N PRO A 133 15.88 -6.95 -3.44
CA PRO A 133 16.08 -6.81 -4.87
C PRO A 133 15.14 -7.73 -5.68
N ASN A 134 14.76 -7.29 -6.88
CA ASN A 134 13.91 -8.04 -7.81
C ASN A 134 12.55 -8.47 -7.23
N TRP A 135 12.02 -7.73 -6.24
CA TRP A 135 10.71 -8.01 -5.62
C TRP A 135 9.55 -8.08 -6.64
N HIS A 136 9.69 -7.40 -7.78
CA HIS A 136 8.68 -7.41 -8.84
C HIS A 136 8.51 -8.78 -9.51
N ASP A 137 9.48 -9.70 -9.38
CA ASP A 137 9.32 -11.08 -9.87
C ASP A 137 8.20 -11.82 -9.13
N TYR A 138 7.91 -11.45 -7.88
CA TYR A 138 6.79 -12.00 -7.12
C TYR A 138 5.42 -11.58 -7.67
N LEU A 139 5.35 -10.54 -8.51
CA LEU A 139 4.11 -10.17 -9.22
C LEU A 139 3.66 -11.25 -10.21
N LYS A 140 4.58 -12.04 -10.76
CA LYS A 140 4.25 -13.10 -11.73
C LYS A 140 3.79 -14.40 -11.04
N SER A 141 4.29 -14.64 -9.83
CA SER A 141 4.01 -15.87 -9.05
C SER A 141 2.57 -16.01 -8.55
N GLY A 142 1.75 -14.95 -8.63
CA GLY A 142 0.34 -15.00 -8.27
C GLY A 142 -0.61 -15.50 -9.37
N LEU A 143 -0.07 -15.95 -10.51
CA LEU A 143 -0.83 -16.48 -11.65
C LEU A 143 -0.84 -18.01 -11.73
N GLU A 144 -0.16 -18.71 -10.81
CA GLU A 144 -0.21 -20.17 -10.73
C GLU A 144 -1.26 -20.59 -9.70
N PHE A 145 -2.50 -20.75 -10.17
CA PHE A 145 -3.53 -21.58 -9.54
C PHE A 145 -4.03 -22.59 -10.56
#